data_AF-A0A2L1KSP8-F1
#
_entry.id   AF-A0A2L1KSP8-F1
#
_cell.length_a   1.000
_cell.length_b   1.000
_cell.length_c   1.000
_cell.angle_alpha   90.00
_cell.angle_beta   90.00
_cell.angle_gamma   90.00
#
_symmetry.space_group_name_H-M   'P 1'
#
loop_
_entity.id
_entity.type
_entity.pdbx_description
1 polymer ?
#
loop_
_entity_poly.entity_id
_entity_poly.type
_entity_poly.pdbx_seq_one_letter_code
_entity_poly.pdbx_strand_id
1 'polypeptide(L)'
;MNLLNKEFDLEFLKSRFHDADFEFFVSDDDISYISCVACYCASANYLVDNWKAIQNYLSAYYQPKGELALWNIYLVFFCSEKLPIWEKYLIDNDKYAVRKLIIDGLNTLPGISDTVIFLNNHLLGADLELTEIEDKKEIKLSLIEYISGTPLDSKVESRDERMSRIDKIINLMSSNKNENKKS
;
A
#
# COMPACT_ATOMS: atom_id res chain seq x y z
N MET A 1 5.84 -14.46 8.24
CA MET A 1 4.40 -14.23 8.21
C MET A 1 3.94 -14.57 6.81
N ASN A 2 2.96 -15.46 6.68
CA ASN A 2 2.35 -15.86 5.42
C ASN A 2 0.84 -15.81 5.54
N LEU A 3 0.16 -15.57 4.43
CA LEU A 3 -1.29 -15.72 4.32
C LEU A 3 -1.63 -17.18 4.05
N LEU A 4 -2.51 -17.74 4.88
CA LEU A 4 -3.04 -19.09 4.77
C LEU A 4 -4.54 -19.03 4.52
N ASN A 5 -5.03 -19.92 3.66
CA ASN A 5 -6.47 -20.12 3.51
C ASN A 5 -7.01 -20.70 4.83
N LYS A 6 -8.06 -20.09 5.38
CA LYS A 6 -8.67 -20.50 6.63
C LYS A 6 -10.18 -20.55 6.43
N GLU A 7 -10.80 -21.58 6.99
CA GLU A 7 -12.26 -21.65 7.00
C GLU A 7 -12.82 -20.51 7.86
N PHE A 8 -13.48 -19.57 7.19
CA PHE A 8 -14.37 -18.59 7.79
C PHE A 8 -15.67 -18.62 7.00
N ASP A 9 -16.78 -18.57 7.72
CA ASP A 9 -18.09 -18.67 7.10
C ASP A 9 -18.42 -17.37 6.35
N LEU A 10 -18.29 -17.44 5.03
CA LEU A 10 -18.65 -16.38 4.09
C LEU A 10 -20.03 -16.62 3.45
N GLU A 11 -20.90 -17.45 4.05
CA GLU A 11 -22.24 -17.72 3.53
C GLU A 11 -23.06 -16.44 3.33
N PHE A 12 -22.86 -15.40 4.15
CA PHE A 12 -23.52 -14.10 3.97
C PHE A 12 -23.20 -13.42 2.64
N LEU A 13 -22.00 -13.66 2.07
CA LEU A 13 -21.63 -13.23 0.72
C LEU A 13 -22.08 -14.25 -0.32
N LYS A 14 -21.74 -15.53 -0.14
CA LYS A 14 -22.03 -16.61 -1.10
C LYS A 14 -23.53 -16.77 -1.40
N SER A 15 -24.39 -16.53 -0.41
CA SER A 15 -25.86 -16.58 -0.56
C SER A 15 -26.44 -15.40 -1.35
N ARG A 16 -25.69 -14.31 -1.54
CA ARG A 16 -26.17 -13.08 -2.19
C ARG A 16 -25.55 -12.83 -3.55
N PHE A 17 -24.31 -13.27 -3.72
CA PHE A 17 -23.46 -12.96 -4.85
C PHE A 17 -23.12 -14.25 -5.59
N HIS A 18 -24.10 -14.84 -6.29
CA HIS A 18 -23.96 -16.17 -6.90
C HIS A 18 -23.02 -16.21 -8.11
N ASP A 19 -22.78 -15.08 -8.76
CA ASP A 19 -21.83 -14.97 -9.89
C ASP A 19 -20.39 -14.68 -9.41
N ALA A 20 -20.15 -14.78 -8.10
CA ALA A 20 -18.82 -14.66 -7.52
C ALA A 20 -18.54 -15.74 -6.48
N ASP A 21 -17.30 -16.21 -6.48
CA ASP A 21 -16.78 -17.09 -5.45
C ASP A 21 -15.99 -16.28 -4.41
N PHE A 22 -15.97 -16.79 -3.18
CA PHE A 22 -15.32 -16.12 -2.06
C PHE A 22 -14.46 -17.08 -1.25
N GLU A 23 -13.24 -16.66 -0.99
CA GLU A 23 -12.26 -17.36 -0.15
C GLU A 23 -11.71 -16.43 0.92
N PHE A 24 -11.38 -16.99 2.08
CA PHE A 24 -10.85 -16.23 3.20
C PHE A 24 -9.42 -16.64 3.54
N PHE A 25 -8.58 -15.64 3.72
CA PHE A 25 -7.17 -15.80 4.05
C PHE A 25 -6.82 -14.96 5.26
N VAL A 26 -5.98 -15.50 6.13
CA VAL A 26 -5.44 -14.76 7.29
C VAL A 26 -3.96 -14.98 7.41
N SER A 27 -3.28 -14.03 8.03
CA SER A 27 -1.88 -14.20 8.37
C SER A 27 -1.69 -15.27 9.46
N ASP A 28 -0.59 -16.00 9.36
CA ASP A 28 -0.19 -17.12 10.23
C ASP A 28 0.39 -16.69 11.59
N ASP A 29 0.24 -15.42 11.97
CA ASP A 29 0.68 -14.91 13.27
C ASP A 29 -0.39 -15.10 14.37
N ASP A 30 0.05 -15.02 15.63
CA ASP A 30 -0.76 -15.29 16.82
C ASP A 30 -2.01 -14.40 16.94
N ILE A 31 -2.02 -13.22 16.30
CA ILE A 31 -3.13 -12.27 16.35
C ILE A 31 -3.92 -12.21 15.03
N SER A 32 -3.53 -13.00 14.02
CA SER A 32 -4.09 -12.94 12.65
C SER A 32 -4.20 -11.49 12.17
N TYR A 33 -3.07 -10.77 12.24
CA TYR A 33 -2.99 -9.33 12.02
C TYR A 33 -3.62 -8.85 10.71
N ILE A 34 -3.48 -9.64 9.64
CA ILE A 34 -4.05 -9.36 8.32
C ILE A 34 -5.15 -10.38 8.03
N SER A 35 -6.28 -9.87 7.53
CA SER A 35 -7.38 -10.68 7.04
C SER A 35 -7.73 -10.25 5.62
N CYS A 36 -7.91 -11.21 4.74
CA CYS A 36 -8.13 -10.97 3.32
C CYS A 36 -9.28 -11.82 2.81
N VAL A 37 -10.30 -11.17 2.24
CA VAL A 37 -11.34 -11.84 1.46
C VAL A 37 -10.96 -11.72 0.00
N ALA A 38 -10.78 -12.85 -0.68
CA ALA A 38 -10.65 -12.89 -2.13
C ALA A 38 -12.03 -13.13 -2.74
N CYS A 39 -12.42 -12.27 -3.68
CA CYS A 39 -13.62 -12.37 -4.49
C CYS A 39 -13.21 -12.70 -5.92
N TYR A 40 -13.76 -13.75 -6.50
CA TYR A 40 -13.47 -14.19 -7.86
C TYR A 40 -14.73 -14.05 -8.71
N CYS A 41 -14.63 -13.35 -9.83
CA CYS A 41 -15.76 -13.20 -10.76
C CYS A 41 -15.26 -13.11 -12.20
N ALA A 42 -16.04 -13.56 -13.17
CA ALA A 42 -15.63 -13.49 -14.57
C ALA A 42 -15.87 -12.11 -15.18
N SER A 43 -16.99 -11.48 -14.82
CA SER A 43 -17.50 -10.27 -15.49
C SER A 43 -17.02 -8.97 -14.83
N ALA A 44 -16.48 -8.06 -15.63
CA ALA A 44 -16.07 -6.74 -15.18
C ALA A 44 -17.27 -5.87 -14.78
N ASN A 45 -18.37 -5.93 -15.54
CA ASN A 45 -19.59 -5.20 -15.23
C ASN A 45 -20.19 -5.65 -13.89
N TYR A 46 -20.24 -6.97 -13.66
CA TYR A 46 -20.70 -7.51 -12.39
C TYR A 46 -19.88 -6.96 -11.21
N LEU A 47 -18.55 -6.93 -11.31
CA LEU A 47 -17.68 -6.39 -10.27
C LEU A 47 -17.99 -4.92 -10.00
N VAL A 48 -18.05 -4.10 -11.05
CA VAL A 48 -18.33 -2.66 -10.96
C VAL A 48 -19.69 -2.38 -10.30
N ASP A 49 -20.70 -3.18 -10.61
CA ASP A 49 -22.03 -3.02 -10.04
C ASP A 49 -22.13 -3.48 -8.57
N ASN A 50 -21.31 -4.46 -8.17
CA ASN A 50 -21.48 -5.15 -6.87
C ASN A 50 -20.41 -4.88 -5.81
N TRP A 51 -19.24 -4.32 -6.16
CA TRP A 51 -18.12 -4.20 -5.20
C TRP A 51 -18.48 -3.43 -3.93
N LYS A 52 -19.30 -2.36 -4.05
CA LYS A 52 -19.77 -1.57 -2.90
C LYS A 52 -20.65 -2.40 -1.98
N ALA A 53 -21.55 -3.19 -2.56
CA ALA A 53 -22.43 -4.06 -1.79
C ALA A 53 -21.62 -5.12 -1.05
N ILE A 54 -20.69 -5.79 -1.74
CA ILE A 54 -19.78 -6.79 -1.15
C ILE A 54 -19.00 -6.18 0.03
N GLN A 55 -18.41 -5.00 -0.15
CA GLN A 55 -17.72 -4.27 0.91
C GLN A 55 -18.62 -3.97 2.11
N ASN A 56 -19.84 -3.48 1.87
CA ASN A 56 -20.75 -3.12 2.96
C ASN A 56 -21.18 -4.34 3.76
N TYR A 57 -21.46 -5.46 3.09
CA TYR A 57 -21.72 -6.74 3.75
C TYR A 57 -20.49 -7.19 4.54
N LEU A 58 -19.30 -7.16 3.95
CA LEU A 58 -18.09 -7.54 4.65
C LEU A 58 -17.87 -6.69 5.92
N SER A 59 -18.02 -5.37 5.82
CA SER A 59 -17.89 -4.45 6.95
C SER A 59 -18.93 -4.69 8.07
N ALA A 60 -20.13 -5.17 7.71
CA ALA A 60 -21.20 -5.40 8.68
C ALA A 60 -21.04 -6.73 9.41
N TYR A 61 -20.56 -7.77 8.73
CA TYR A 61 -20.57 -9.14 9.24
C TYR A 61 -19.19 -9.64 9.68
N TYR A 62 -18.10 -9.02 9.24
CA TYR A 62 -16.74 -9.41 9.61
C TYR A 62 -16.08 -8.35 10.49
N GLN A 63 -15.79 -8.72 11.74
CA GLN A 63 -14.99 -7.91 12.67
C GLN A 63 -13.84 -8.74 13.25
N PRO A 64 -12.59 -8.51 12.81
CA PRO A 64 -11.43 -9.21 13.37
C PRO A 64 -11.22 -8.83 14.84
N LYS A 65 -10.56 -9.71 15.58
CA LYS A 65 -10.20 -9.48 16.98
C LYS A 65 -8.96 -8.59 17.05
N GLY A 66 -9.01 -7.54 17.87
CA GLY A 66 -7.89 -6.65 18.12
C GLY A 66 -7.98 -5.34 17.32
N GLU A 67 -7.67 -4.23 17.99
CA GLU A 67 -7.86 -2.88 17.45
C GLU A 67 -7.06 -2.62 16.18
N LEU A 68 -5.87 -3.21 16.06
CA LEU A 68 -5.02 -3.03 14.89
C LEU A 68 -5.45 -3.91 13.70
N ALA A 69 -6.04 -5.08 13.94
CA ALA A 69 -6.49 -5.97 12.87
C ALA A 69 -7.69 -5.38 12.10
N LEU A 70 -8.51 -4.54 12.75
CA LEU A 70 -9.57 -3.77 12.10
C LEU A 70 -9.06 -2.89 10.96
N TRP A 71 -7.82 -2.41 11.08
CA TRP A 71 -7.19 -1.59 10.05
C TRP A 71 -6.55 -2.41 8.94
N ASN A 72 -6.54 -3.74 9.02
CA ASN A 72 -5.77 -4.63 8.14
C ASN A 72 -6.67 -5.68 7.47
N ILE A 73 -7.88 -5.26 7.12
CA ILE A 73 -8.82 -6.02 6.32
C ILE A 73 -8.64 -5.66 4.85
N TYR A 74 -8.41 -6.68 4.03
CA TYR A 74 -8.26 -6.58 2.58
C TYR A 74 -9.43 -7.27 1.87
N LEU A 75 -9.87 -6.67 0.78
CA LEU A 75 -10.83 -7.23 -0.15
C LEU A 75 -10.20 -7.20 -1.54
N VAL A 76 -9.77 -8.37 -2.02
CA VAL A 76 -9.07 -8.50 -3.30
C VAL A 76 -10.05 -9.07 -4.32
N PHE A 77 -10.18 -8.41 -5.45
CA PHE A 77 -11.03 -8.85 -6.55
C PHE A 77 -10.17 -9.43 -7.67
N PHE A 78 -10.41 -10.70 -8.00
CA PHE A 78 -9.88 -11.36 -9.18
C PHE A 78 -10.95 -11.38 -10.26
N CYS A 79 -10.65 -10.77 -11.40
CA CYS A 79 -11.55 -10.67 -12.54
C CYS A 79 -10.91 -11.23 -13.81
N SER A 80 -11.65 -12.08 -14.53
CA SER A 80 -11.20 -12.55 -15.84
C SER A 80 -11.20 -11.44 -16.88
N GLU A 81 -12.29 -10.70 -16.96
CA GLU A 81 -12.38 -9.54 -17.84
C GLU A 81 -11.51 -8.39 -17.34
N LYS A 82 -11.08 -7.56 -18.29
CA LYS A 82 -10.33 -6.34 -17.97
C LYS A 82 -11.29 -5.22 -17.60
N LEU A 83 -11.02 -4.55 -16.48
CA LEU A 83 -11.83 -3.44 -16.03
C LEU A 83 -11.42 -2.14 -16.74
N PRO A 84 -12.36 -1.22 -16.96
CA PRO A 84 -12.03 0.15 -17.33
C PRO A 84 -11.11 0.77 -16.28
N ILE A 85 -10.05 1.44 -16.72
CA ILE A 85 -9.03 2.04 -15.84
C ILE A 85 -9.65 2.96 -14.79
N TRP A 86 -10.70 3.71 -15.17
CA TRP A 86 -11.38 4.62 -14.26
C TRP A 86 -12.09 3.89 -13.11
N GLU A 87 -12.82 2.82 -13.41
CA GLU A 87 -13.49 2.01 -12.39
C GLU A 87 -12.47 1.35 -11.46
N LYS A 88 -11.39 0.80 -12.03
CA LYS A 88 -10.29 0.22 -11.25
C LYS A 88 -9.71 1.24 -10.26
N TYR A 89 -9.40 2.44 -10.76
CA TYR A 89 -8.88 3.52 -9.92
C TYR A 89 -9.86 3.91 -8.81
N LEU A 90 -11.15 4.00 -9.12
CA LEU A 90 -12.18 4.37 -8.16
C LEU A 90 -12.27 3.35 -7.01
N ILE A 91 -12.23 2.06 -7.33
CA ILE A 91 -12.37 0.98 -6.34
C ILE A 91 -11.10 0.85 -5.48
N ASP A 92 -9.91 0.87 -6.10
CA ASP A 92 -8.63 0.73 -5.38
C ASP A 92 -8.41 1.91 -4.40
N ASN A 93 -8.86 3.12 -4.75
CA ASN A 93 -8.69 4.32 -3.93
C ASN A 93 -9.81 4.58 -2.92
N ASP A 94 -10.92 3.84 -2.99
CA ASP A 94 -11.93 3.90 -1.94
C ASP A 94 -11.29 3.45 -0.62
N LYS A 95 -11.54 4.16 0.49
CA LYS A 95 -10.93 3.87 1.79
C LYS A 95 -11.94 3.37 2.82
N TYR A 96 -13.18 3.11 2.40
CA TYR A 96 -14.23 2.75 3.32
C TYR A 96 -14.10 1.29 3.75
N ALA A 97 -14.03 1.08 5.06
CA ALA A 97 -14.00 -0.21 5.78
C ALA A 97 -12.81 -1.15 5.49
N VAL A 98 -12.39 -1.32 4.24
CA VAL A 98 -11.38 -2.30 3.82
C VAL A 98 -10.45 -1.75 2.75
N ARG A 99 -9.21 -2.23 2.72
CA ARG A 99 -8.30 -1.96 1.58
C ARG A 99 -8.70 -2.85 0.42
N LYS A 100 -8.77 -2.27 -0.79
CA LYS A 100 -9.18 -3.00 -1.99
C LYS A 100 -8.02 -3.10 -2.97
N LEU A 101 -8.05 -4.18 -3.74
CA LEU A 101 -7.10 -4.42 -4.83
C LEU A 101 -7.83 -5.16 -5.96
N ILE A 102 -7.73 -4.64 -7.18
CA ILE A 102 -8.28 -5.29 -8.37
C ILE A 102 -7.19 -5.90 -9.23
N ILE A 103 -7.33 -7.20 -9.49
CA ILE A 103 -6.52 -7.99 -10.40
C ILE A 103 -7.41 -8.45 -11.54
N ASP A 104 -7.28 -7.81 -12.69
CA ASP A 104 -8.18 -7.94 -13.82
C ASP A 104 -7.45 -8.38 -15.10
N GLY A 105 -8.22 -8.76 -16.13
CA GLY A 105 -7.65 -9.21 -17.40
C GLY A 105 -6.93 -10.56 -17.30
N LEU A 106 -7.39 -11.43 -16.39
CA LEU A 106 -6.86 -12.76 -16.20
C LEU A 106 -7.46 -13.72 -17.23
N ASN A 107 -6.63 -14.47 -17.96
CA ASN A 107 -7.12 -15.50 -18.91
C ASN A 107 -7.99 -16.56 -18.21
N THR A 108 -7.62 -16.91 -16.97
CA THR A 108 -8.34 -17.84 -16.10
C THR A 108 -8.20 -17.35 -14.66
N LEU A 109 -9.25 -17.51 -13.86
CA LEU A 109 -9.19 -17.20 -12.44
C LEU A 109 -8.18 -18.13 -11.74
N PRO A 110 -7.35 -17.59 -10.82
CA PRO A 110 -6.32 -18.38 -10.15
C PRO A 110 -6.96 -19.39 -9.20
N GLY A 111 -6.31 -20.56 -9.08
CA GLY A 111 -6.64 -21.50 -8.02
C GLY A 111 -6.15 -21.01 -6.65
N ILE A 112 -6.57 -21.68 -5.58
CA ILE A 112 -6.24 -21.30 -4.19
C ILE A 112 -4.72 -21.17 -3.99
N SER A 113 -3.91 -22.10 -4.52
CA SER A 113 -2.45 -22.07 -4.39
C SER A 113 -1.83 -20.81 -5.03
N ASP A 114 -2.28 -20.46 -6.23
CA ASP A 114 -1.77 -19.28 -6.95
C ASP A 114 -2.23 -17.99 -6.27
N THR A 115 -3.48 -17.96 -5.76
CA THR A 115 -3.97 -16.84 -4.95
C THR A 115 -3.10 -16.64 -3.71
N VAL A 116 -2.73 -17.70 -3.00
CA VAL A 116 -1.87 -17.58 -1.81
C VAL A 116 -0.53 -16.94 -2.17
N ILE A 117 0.13 -17.40 -3.23
CA ILE A 117 1.41 -16.82 -3.69
C ILE A 117 1.22 -15.34 -4.04
N PHE A 118 0.18 -15.04 -4.81
CA PHE A 118 -0.15 -13.68 -5.23
C PHE A 118 -0.34 -12.74 -4.03
N LEU A 119 -1.17 -13.14 -3.07
CA LEU A 119 -1.47 -12.35 -1.89
C LEU A 119 -0.24 -12.18 -0.98
N ASN A 120 0.59 -13.20 -0.83
CA ASN A 120 1.83 -13.09 -0.05
C ASN A 120 2.80 -12.08 -0.67
N ASN A 121 2.98 -12.11 -2.00
CA ASN A 121 3.85 -11.14 -2.67
C ASN A 121 3.26 -9.72 -2.57
N HIS A 122 1.98 -9.53 -2.90
CA HIS A 122 1.40 -8.18 -2.94
C HIS A 122 1.12 -7.55 -1.58
N LEU A 123 0.68 -8.34 -0.59
CA LEU A 123 0.29 -7.80 0.72
C LEU A 123 1.45 -7.83 1.71
N LEU A 124 2.36 -8.79 1.60
CA LEU A 124 3.47 -8.96 2.56
C LEU A 124 4.84 -8.63 1.96
N GLY A 125 4.94 -8.42 0.64
CA GLY A 125 6.22 -8.22 -0.03
C GLY A 125 7.11 -9.45 0.05
N ALA A 126 6.54 -10.66 0.02
CA ALA A 126 7.29 -11.90 0.18
C ALA A 126 8.33 -12.17 -0.93
N ASP A 127 8.19 -11.49 -2.07
CA ASP A 127 9.12 -11.50 -3.21
C ASP A 127 10.24 -10.45 -3.11
N LEU A 128 10.22 -9.58 -2.09
CA LEU A 128 11.22 -8.54 -1.91
C LEU A 128 12.52 -9.13 -1.35
N GLU A 129 13.56 -9.13 -2.18
CA GLU A 129 14.92 -9.44 -1.75
C GLU A 129 15.63 -8.17 -1.26
N LEU A 130 16.03 -8.14 0.01
CA LEU A 130 16.88 -7.10 0.55
C LEU A 130 18.29 -7.28 -0.01
N THR A 131 18.65 -6.45 -0.97
CA THR A 131 20.04 -6.32 -1.40
C THR A 131 20.76 -5.41 -0.41
N GLU A 132 21.71 -5.96 0.34
CA GLU A 132 22.62 -5.15 1.15
C GLU A 132 23.50 -4.33 0.20
N ILE A 133 23.17 -3.04 0.06
CA ILE A 133 24.05 -2.10 -0.59
C ILE A 133 25.15 -1.78 0.43
N GLU A 134 26.39 -2.18 0.15
CA GLU A 134 27.58 -1.73 0.91
C GLU A 134 27.85 -0.23 0.68
N ASP A 135 26.87 0.65 0.95
CA ASP A 135 27.13 2.08 1.00
C ASP A 135 27.57 2.47 2.42
N LYS A 136 28.83 2.12 2.72
CA LYS A 136 29.66 2.87 3.69
C LYS A 136 30.14 4.21 3.11
N LYS A 137 29.43 4.78 2.13
CA LYS A 137 29.50 6.23 1.96
C LYS A 137 28.62 6.81 3.03
N GLU A 138 29.24 7.08 4.18
CA GLU A 138 28.77 8.09 5.11
C GLU A 138 28.35 9.29 4.25
N ILE A 139 27.04 9.45 4.03
CA ILE A 139 26.51 10.62 3.35
C ILE A 139 26.87 11.73 4.32
N LYS A 140 28.01 12.38 4.10
CA LYS A 140 28.29 13.67 4.69
C LYS A 140 27.17 14.56 4.21
N LEU A 141 26.13 14.68 5.03
CA LEU A 141 25.07 15.66 4.88
C LEU A 141 25.76 17.02 5.03
N SER A 142 26.40 17.48 3.96
CA SER A 142 27.24 18.69 3.94
C SER A 142 26.47 19.90 4.44
N LEU A 143 25.15 19.91 4.25
CA LEU A 143 24.21 20.90 4.74
C LEU A 143 24.15 21.01 6.26
N ILE A 144 24.38 19.94 7.03
CA ILE A 144 24.24 19.95 8.49
C ILE A 144 25.26 20.90 9.13
N GLU A 145 26.45 21.02 8.54
CA GLU A 145 27.49 21.95 8.96
C GLU A 145 27.04 23.41 8.79
N TYR A 146 26.18 23.71 7.82
CA TYR A 146 25.70 25.08 7.56
C TYR A 146 24.50 25.49 8.44
N ILE A 147 23.73 24.53 8.94
CA ILE A 147 22.53 24.77 9.78
C ILE A 147 22.78 24.54 11.28
N SER A 148 23.83 23.80 11.65
CA SER A 148 24.14 23.51 13.06
C SER A 148 24.50 24.78 13.85
N GLY A 149 23.90 24.95 15.04
CA GLY A 149 24.15 26.12 15.90
C GLY A 149 23.51 27.42 15.40
N THR A 150 22.50 27.34 14.53
CA THR A 150 21.77 28.53 14.06
C THR A 150 20.95 29.13 15.21
N PRO A 151 21.10 30.44 15.52
CA PRO A 151 20.33 31.07 16.58
C PRO A 151 18.84 31.13 16.22
N LEU A 152 18.00 30.75 17.19
CA LEU A 152 16.54 30.63 17.02
C LEU A 152 15.78 31.86 17.52
N ASP A 153 16.46 32.77 18.22
CA ASP A 153 15.82 33.96 18.78
C ASP A 153 15.51 35.03 17.70
N SER A 154 14.73 36.02 18.09
CA SER A 154 14.25 37.09 17.21
C SER A 154 15.14 38.33 17.19
N LYS A 155 16.33 38.28 17.80
CA LYS A 155 17.26 39.41 17.81
C LYS A 155 17.74 39.72 16.39
N VAL A 156 18.06 40.99 16.16
CA VAL A 156 18.54 41.47 14.85
C VAL A 156 19.83 40.75 14.46
N GLU A 157 20.77 40.62 15.39
CA GLU A 157 22.05 39.90 15.21
C GLU A 157 21.83 38.43 14.80
N SER A 158 20.89 37.74 15.44
CA SER A 158 20.51 36.35 15.13
C SER A 158 19.79 36.21 13.78
N ARG A 159 19.13 37.26 13.30
CA ARG A 159 18.54 37.29 11.95
C ARG A 159 19.61 37.52 10.90
N ASP A 160 20.57 38.39 11.15
CA ASP A 160 21.69 38.65 10.24
C ASP A 160 22.60 37.42 10.11
N GLU A 161 22.86 36.72 11.22
CA GLU A 161 23.63 35.47 11.20
C GLU A 161 22.91 34.37 10.40
N ARG A 162 21.58 34.26 10.55
CA ARG A 162 20.75 33.35 9.74
C ARG A 162 20.81 33.70 8.26
N MET A 163 20.71 34.98 7.91
CA MET A 163 20.80 35.45 6.53
C MET A 163 22.15 35.07 5.91
N SER A 164 23.25 35.29 6.63
CA SER A 164 24.60 34.93 6.17
C SER A 164 24.76 33.42 5.92
N ARG A 165 24.16 32.58 6.76
CA ARG A 165 24.18 31.11 6.57
C ARG A 165 23.36 30.69 5.35
N ILE A 166 22.20 31.31 5.12
CA ILE A 166 21.38 31.08 3.92
C ILE A 166 22.16 31.48 2.66
N ASP A 167 22.84 32.61 2.65
CA ASP A 167 23.66 33.06 1.51
C ASP A 167 24.78 32.07 1.19
N LYS A 168 25.44 31.51 2.20
CA LYS A 168 26.45 30.46 2.02
C LYS A 168 25.87 29.21 1.35
N ILE A 169 24.67 28.78 1.76
CA ILE A 169 23.97 27.63 1.16
C ILE A 169 23.59 27.90 -0.30
N ILE A 170 23.09 29.11 -0.60
CA ILE A 170 22.73 29.52 -1.97
C ILE A 170 23.97 29.51 -2.88
N ASN A 171 25.10 30.02 -2.39
CA ASN A 171 26.34 30.06 -3.16
C ASN A 171 26.90 28.66 -3.47
N LEU A 172 26.80 27.72 -2.52
CA LEU A 172 27.16 26.31 -2.73
C LEU A 172 26.30 25.65 -3.82
N MET A 173 24.98 25.82 -3.74
CA MET A 173 24.05 25.29 -4.73
C MET A 173 24.28 25.87 -6.14
N SER A 174 24.68 27.14 -6.20
CA SER A 174 25.00 27.84 -7.45
C SER A 174 26.31 27.34 -8.08
N SER A 175 27.29 27.02 -7.23
CA SER A 175 28.60 26.52 -7.67
C SER A 175 28.51 25.08 -8.21
N ASN A 176 27.78 24.20 -7.53
CA ASN A 176 27.54 22.82 -7.98
C ASN A 176 26.73 22.74 -9.29
N LYS A 177 25.84 23.70 -9.55
CA LYS A 177 25.10 23.80 -10.83
C LYS A 177 25.99 24.11 -12.04
N ASN A 178 27.13 24.78 -11.83
CA ASN A 178 28.04 25.15 -12.92
C ASN A 178 29.02 24.03 -13.28
N GLU A 179 29.32 23.12 -12.35
CA GLU A 179 30.13 21.92 -12.62
C GLU A 179 29.37 20.87 -13.43
N ASN A 180 28.07 20.68 -13.15
CA ASN A 180 27.23 19.72 -13.88
C ASN A 180 26.82 20.16 -15.30
N LYS A 181 27.17 21.38 -15.74
CA LYS A 181 26.91 21.88 -17.11
C LYS A 181 28.11 21.72 -18.06
N LYS A 182 29.25 21.23 -17.57
CA LYS A 182 30.49 21.03 -18.37
C LYS A 182 30.72 19.56 -18.79
N SER A 183 29.75 18.68 -18.58
CA SER A 183 29.78 17.29 -19.06
C SER A 183 28.78 17.05 -20.19
#